data_AF-L0K026-F1
#
_entry.id   AF-L0K026-F1
#
_cell.length_a   1.000
_cell.length_b   1.000
_cell.length_c   1.000
_cell.angle_alpha   90.00
_cell.angle_beta   90.00
_cell.angle_gamma   90.00
#
_symmetry.space_group_name_H-M   'P 1'
#
loop_
_entity.id
_entity.type
_entity.pdbx_description
1 polymer ?
#
loop_
_entity_poly.entity_id
_entity_poly.type
_entity_poly.pdbx_seq_one_letter_code
_entity_poly.pdbx_strand_id
1 'polypeptide(L)'
;MDELTTGRPTEWNRATLQQRLEDVVRENRFTIAVVFPAIGALTLIASAEGLLPEPLAYNPLLILFGTAVMRSPLLVGLLPRIGWWAAGCLGVLTAYTYAIEIVGVRTDWPYGAFEYTIQLGPMLLGEVPLALPLFFIPLVLNAYLLTMLVLGGRADSALVRIPAAIAAVVAIDLVLDPAAVAIGFWAFESGAYYGVPVSNYVGWVISGTVAVVLVDLAFDRAALLERVRSCVFILDDLVSFVLLWGTINLLYGNWIAAGVAGLFCLGLFRTDRYDLEMVKTALPSGS
;
A
#
# COMPACT_ATOMS: atom_id res chain seq x y z
N MET A 1 13.12 12.60 53.75
CA MET A 1 14.21 11.68 53.36
C MET A 1 13.61 10.30 53.47
N ASP A 2 13.09 9.68 52.41
CA ASP A 2 13.49 9.78 51.01
C ASP A 2 12.30 9.72 50.05
N GLU A 3 12.36 10.55 49.01
CA GLU A 3 11.51 10.47 47.83
C GLU A 3 11.90 9.24 47.00
N LEU A 4 10.95 8.31 46.88
CA LEU A 4 10.98 7.24 45.89
C LEU A 4 10.87 7.85 44.49
N THR A 5 11.99 7.88 43.78
CA THR A 5 12.08 8.21 42.36
C THR A 5 11.42 7.10 41.53
N THR A 6 10.15 7.31 41.18
CA THR A 6 9.41 6.53 40.19
C THR A 6 9.89 6.90 38.78
N GLY A 7 11.01 6.33 38.34
CA GLY A 7 11.48 6.43 36.96
C GLY A 7 10.47 5.81 35.98
N ARG A 8 10.09 6.56 34.94
CA ARG A 8 9.07 6.21 33.92
C ARG A 8 9.44 4.91 33.16
N PRO A 9 8.67 3.80 33.28
CA PRO A 9 8.98 2.54 32.60
C PRO A 9 8.54 2.44 31.13
N THR A 10 7.77 3.41 30.61
CA THR A 10 7.01 3.25 29.35
C THR A 10 7.69 3.83 28.09
N GLU A 11 8.45 4.92 28.22
CA GLU A 11 9.09 5.59 27.06
C GLU A 11 10.31 4.83 26.53
N TRP A 12 11.12 4.26 27.43
CA TRP A 12 12.32 3.49 27.06
C TRP A 12 11.96 2.21 26.28
N ASN A 13 10.87 1.54 26.66
CA ASN A 13 10.40 0.33 25.97
C ASN A 13 9.90 0.62 24.55
N ARG A 14 9.19 1.74 24.33
CA ARG A 14 8.69 2.12 23.00
C ARG A 14 9.81 2.48 22.04
N ALA A 15 10.78 3.29 22.49
CA ALA A 15 11.93 3.67 21.67
C ALA A 15 12.79 2.45 21.28
N THR A 16 13.05 1.55 22.23
CA THR A 16 13.81 0.32 21.99
C THR A 16 13.08 -0.61 21.03
N LEU A 17 11.77 -0.79 21.19
CA LEU A 17 10.96 -1.60 20.28
C LEU A 17 10.96 -1.01 18.87
N GLN A 18 10.79 0.31 18.75
CA GLN A 18 10.83 1.00 17.47
C GLN A 18 12.16 0.77 16.76
N GLN A 19 13.29 0.97 17.45
CA GLN A 19 14.62 0.73 16.87
C GLN A 19 14.76 -0.71 16.36
N ARG A 20 14.37 -1.70 17.17
CA ARG A 20 14.40 -3.11 16.75
C ARG A 20 13.56 -3.38 15.51
N LEU A 21 12.36 -2.80 15.41
CA LEU A 21 11.52 -2.95 14.22
C LEU A 21 12.16 -2.31 12.99
N GLU A 22 12.74 -1.11 13.13
CA GLU A 22 13.46 -0.44 12.05
C GLU A 22 14.68 -1.24 11.60
N ASP A 23 15.43 -1.83 12.53
CA ASP A 23 16.59 -2.65 12.24
C ASP A 23 16.19 -3.91 11.46
N VAL A 24 15.16 -4.63 11.91
CA VAL A 24 14.63 -5.81 11.21
C VAL A 24 14.19 -5.48 9.79
N VAL A 25 13.43 -4.39 9.59
CA VAL A 25 13.00 -3.97 8.24
C VAL A 25 14.19 -3.56 7.38
N ARG A 26 15.15 -2.82 7.95
CA ARG A 26 16.33 -2.34 7.23
C ARG A 26 17.23 -3.48 6.78
N GLU A 27 17.48 -4.45 7.66
CA GLU A 27 18.29 -5.65 7.38
C GLU A 27 17.62 -6.55 6.32
N ASN A 28 16.28 -6.62 6.32
CA ASN A 28 15.52 -7.49 5.42
C ASN A 28 14.88 -6.73 4.24
N ARG A 29 15.30 -5.49 3.99
CA ARG A 29 14.71 -4.59 2.98
C ARG A 29 14.57 -5.24 1.61
N PHE A 30 15.64 -5.86 1.10
CA PHE A 30 15.60 -6.48 -0.22
C PHE A 30 14.62 -7.65 -0.28
N THR A 31 14.62 -8.49 0.75
CA THR A 31 13.67 -9.60 0.87
C THR A 31 12.24 -9.08 0.86
N ILE A 32 11.93 -8.07 1.67
CA ILE A 32 10.59 -7.48 1.77
C ILE A 32 10.18 -6.80 0.45
N ALA A 33 11.06 -5.97 -0.10
CA ALA A 33 10.75 -5.09 -1.22
C ALA A 33 10.78 -5.77 -2.60
N VAL A 34 11.48 -6.90 -2.74
CA VAL A 34 11.73 -7.57 -4.03
C VAL A 34 11.34 -9.04 -3.99
N VAL A 35 11.81 -9.79 -3.00
CA VAL A 35 11.58 -11.25 -2.96
C VAL A 35 10.12 -11.57 -2.67
N PHE A 36 9.52 -10.97 -1.64
CA PHE A 36 8.10 -11.14 -1.30
C PHE A 36 7.14 -10.79 -2.45
N PRO A 37 7.24 -9.62 -3.11
CA PRO A 37 6.37 -9.29 -4.25
C PRO A 37 6.64 -10.16 -5.48
N ALA A 38 7.89 -10.59 -5.73
CA ALA A 38 8.18 -11.52 -6.83
C ALA A 38 7.55 -12.91 -6.58
N ILE A 39 7.73 -13.46 -5.38
CA ILE A 39 7.09 -14.73 -4.99
C ILE A 39 5.57 -14.55 -5.01
N GLY A 40 5.05 -13.43 -4.50
CA GLY A 40 3.62 -13.11 -4.54
C GLY A 40 3.08 -13.09 -5.97
N ALA A 41 3.75 -12.42 -6.91
CA ALA A 41 3.33 -12.40 -8.30
C ALA A 41 3.30 -13.82 -8.88
N LEU A 42 4.37 -14.59 -8.67
CA LEU A 42 4.47 -15.97 -9.16
C LEU A 42 3.37 -16.87 -8.57
N THR A 43 3.12 -16.81 -7.27
CA THR A 43 2.12 -17.67 -6.62
C THR A 43 0.70 -17.26 -6.97
N LEU A 44 0.42 -15.96 -7.14
CA LEU A 44 -0.89 -15.47 -7.57
C LEU A 44 -1.18 -15.86 -9.02
N ILE A 45 -0.23 -15.69 -9.93
CA ILE A 45 -0.36 -16.12 -11.33
C ILE A 45 -0.51 -17.64 -11.39
N ALA A 46 0.33 -18.40 -10.67
CA ALA A 46 0.22 -19.85 -10.64
C ALA A 46 -1.10 -20.33 -10.02
N SER A 47 -1.72 -19.55 -9.12
CA SER A 47 -3.07 -19.81 -8.62
C SER A 47 -4.11 -19.58 -9.72
N ALA A 48 -4.01 -18.47 -10.46
CA ALA A 48 -4.91 -18.11 -11.55
C ALA A 48 -4.90 -19.13 -12.69
N GLU A 49 -3.71 -19.63 -13.04
CA GLU A 49 -3.51 -20.61 -14.10
C GLU A 49 -3.76 -22.06 -13.64
N GLY A 50 -4.19 -22.27 -12.39
CA GLY A 50 -4.47 -23.61 -11.85
C GLY A 50 -3.23 -24.50 -11.69
N LEU A 51 -2.05 -23.92 -11.56
CA LEU A 51 -0.77 -24.62 -11.45
C LEU A 51 -0.41 -24.98 -10.00
N LEU A 52 -1.01 -24.32 -9.01
CA LEU A 52 -0.80 -24.62 -7.60
C LEU A 52 -1.84 -25.62 -7.06
N PRO A 53 -1.44 -26.49 -6.12
CA PRO A 53 -2.39 -27.35 -5.42
C PRO A 53 -3.33 -26.52 -4.54
N GLU A 54 -4.56 -27.03 -4.34
CA GLU A 54 -5.65 -26.35 -3.62
C GLU A 54 -5.25 -25.73 -2.26
N PRO A 55 -4.41 -26.37 -1.39
CA PRO A 55 -4.02 -25.76 -0.12
C PRO A 55 -3.18 -24.47 -0.26
N LEU A 56 -2.53 -24.27 -1.41
CA LEU A 56 -1.65 -23.14 -1.69
C LEU A 56 -2.29 -22.12 -2.64
N ALA A 57 -3.12 -22.57 -3.57
CA ALA A 57 -3.81 -21.71 -4.53
C ALA A 57 -4.70 -20.70 -3.80
N TYR A 58 -4.45 -19.40 -4.01
CA TYR A 58 -5.15 -18.30 -3.35
C TYR A 58 -5.32 -18.45 -1.83
N ASN A 59 -4.35 -19.05 -1.14
CA ASN A 59 -4.47 -19.26 0.29
C ASN A 59 -4.62 -17.90 1.04
N PRO A 60 -5.75 -17.65 1.72
CA PRO A 60 -6.06 -16.34 2.28
C PRO A 60 -5.05 -15.87 3.34
N LEU A 61 -4.49 -16.80 4.12
CA LEU A 61 -3.51 -16.49 5.15
C LEU A 61 -2.14 -16.16 4.56
N LEU A 62 -1.74 -16.84 3.46
CA LEU A 62 -0.50 -16.52 2.76
C LEU A 62 -0.59 -15.15 2.07
N ILE A 63 -1.73 -14.82 1.44
CA ILE A 63 -1.98 -13.50 0.86
C ILE A 63 -1.89 -12.42 1.94
N LEU A 64 -2.56 -12.63 3.07
CA LEU A 64 -2.53 -11.69 4.19
C LEU A 64 -1.13 -11.52 4.77
N PHE A 65 -0.41 -12.62 4.99
CA PHE A 65 0.96 -12.60 5.51
C PHE A 65 1.91 -11.87 4.56
N GLY A 66 1.90 -12.24 3.28
CA GLY A 66 2.73 -11.59 2.26
C GLY A 66 2.43 -10.10 2.19
N THR A 67 1.15 -9.72 2.23
CA THR A 67 0.75 -8.31 2.23
C THR A 67 1.24 -7.58 3.48
N ALA A 68 1.07 -8.14 4.67
CA ALA A 68 1.55 -7.54 5.91
C ALA A 68 3.07 -7.33 5.90
N VAL A 69 3.83 -8.29 5.37
CA VAL A 69 5.28 -8.15 5.19
C VAL A 69 5.61 -7.02 4.23
N MET A 70 4.98 -6.95 3.06
CA MET A 70 5.19 -5.88 2.08
C MET A 70 4.81 -4.49 2.62
N ARG A 71 3.76 -4.39 3.46
CA ARG A 71 3.35 -3.13 4.10
C ARG A 71 4.26 -2.71 5.26
N SER A 72 5.02 -3.64 5.83
CA SER A 72 5.82 -3.39 7.04
C SER A 72 6.78 -2.20 6.96
N PRO A 73 7.47 -1.90 5.83
CA PRO A 73 8.39 -0.77 5.77
C PRO A 73 7.69 0.58 5.96
N LEU A 74 6.52 0.75 5.36
CA LEU A 74 5.71 1.96 5.54
C LEU A 74 5.19 2.06 6.96
N LEU A 75 4.63 0.97 7.49
CA LEU A 75 4.02 0.94 8.83
C LEU A 75 5.05 1.23 9.93
N VAL A 76 6.18 0.52 9.92
CA VAL A 76 7.29 0.73 10.86
C VAL A 76 7.92 2.11 10.64
N GLY A 77 8.03 2.54 9.38
CA GLY A 77 8.56 3.86 9.02
C GLY A 77 7.74 5.00 9.60
N LEU A 78 6.42 4.90 9.60
CA LEU A 78 5.50 5.93 10.10
C LEU A 78 5.15 5.80 11.58
N LEU A 79 5.38 4.65 12.21
CA LEU A 79 5.03 4.40 13.61
C LEU A 79 5.47 5.51 14.60
N PRO A 80 6.68 6.11 14.51
CA PRO A 80 7.08 7.22 15.39
C PRO A 80 6.27 8.51 15.22
N ARG A 81 5.56 8.65 14.10
CA ARG A 81 4.77 9.84 13.75
C ARG A 81 3.29 9.65 14.08
N ILE A 82 2.88 8.48 14.57
CA ILE A 82 1.51 8.21 14.98
C ILE A 82 1.32 8.67 16.44
N GLY A 83 0.96 9.94 16.61
CA GLY A 83 0.43 10.47 17.87
C GLY A 83 -1.04 10.11 18.08
N TRP A 84 -1.63 10.54 19.20
CA TRP A 84 -3.06 10.29 19.50
C TRP A 84 -4.00 10.88 18.44
N TRP A 85 -3.68 12.06 17.91
CA TRP A 85 -4.45 12.71 16.86
C TRP A 85 -4.39 11.91 15.54
N ALA A 86 -3.18 11.56 15.10
CA ALA A 86 -2.97 10.72 13.94
C ALA A 86 -3.71 9.38 14.07
N ALA A 87 -3.64 8.75 15.25
CA ALA A 87 -4.37 7.52 15.54
C ALA A 87 -5.89 7.70 15.45
N GLY A 88 -6.43 8.83 15.93
CA GLY A 88 -7.84 9.18 15.78
C GLY A 88 -8.26 9.32 14.31
N CYS A 89 -7.50 10.07 13.51
CA CYS A 89 -7.75 10.22 12.08
C CYS A 89 -7.66 8.89 11.33
N LEU A 90 -6.66 8.06 11.63
CA LEU A 90 -6.51 6.72 11.04
C LEU A 90 -7.63 5.77 11.48
N GLY A 91 -8.15 5.92 12.70
CA GLY A 91 -9.32 5.19 13.19
C GLY A 91 -10.60 5.57 12.43
N VAL A 92 -10.82 6.87 12.21
CA VAL A 92 -11.93 7.36 11.36
C VAL A 92 -11.78 6.87 9.93
N LEU A 93 -10.56 6.93 9.37
CA LEU A 93 -10.28 6.41 8.03
C LEU A 93 -10.54 4.90 7.93
N THR A 94 -10.18 4.13 8.95
CA THR A 94 -10.46 2.69 9.02
C THR A 94 -11.97 2.42 9.01
N ALA A 95 -12.74 3.13 9.83
CA ALA A 95 -14.19 3.01 9.86
C ALA A 95 -14.83 3.40 8.52
N TYR A 96 -14.35 4.50 7.92
CA TYR A 96 -14.80 4.94 6.60
C TYR A 96 -14.52 3.90 5.51
N THR A 97 -13.32 3.31 5.52
CA THR A 97 -12.90 2.28 4.55
C THR A 97 -13.85 1.09 4.58
N TYR A 98 -14.21 0.59 5.76
CA TYR A 98 -15.24 -0.45 5.87
C TYR A 98 -16.62 0.01 5.43
N ALA A 99 -17.03 1.22 5.84
CA ALA A 99 -18.37 1.72 5.53
C ALA A 99 -18.57 1.88 4.01
N ILE A 100 -17.62 2.48 3.30
CA ILE A 100 -17.73 2.71 1.86
C ILE A 100 -17.65 1.39 1.08
N GLU A 101 -16.84 0.44 1.53
CA GLU A 101 -16.74 -0.88 0.90
C GLU A 101 -18.03 -1.68 1.05
N ILE A 102 -18.62 -1.70 2.25
CA ILE A 102 -19.90 -2.38 2.51
C ILE A 102 -21.01 -1.76 1.66
N VAL A 103 -21.02 -0.43 1.50
CA VAL A 103 -21.96 0.23 0.57
C VAL A 103 -21.67 -0.21 -0.87
N GLY A 104 -20.41 -0.21 -1.29
CA GLY A 104 -19.94 -0.68 -2.59
C GLY A 104 -20.47 -2.07 -2.96
N VAL A 105 -20.19 -3.06 -2.12
CA VAL A 105 -20.56 -4.47 -2.33
C VAL A 105 -22.08 -4.69 -2.31
N ARG A 106 -22.83 -3.88 -1.54
CA ARG A 106 -24.29 -4.08 -1.37
C ARG A 106 -25.15 -3.25 -2.32
N THR A 107 -24.61 -2.16 -2.86
CA THR A 107 -25.39 -1.20 -3.64
C THR A 107 -24.78 -0.86 -4.99
N ASP A 108 -23.67 -1.51 -5.36
CA ASP A 108 -22.92 -1.26 -6.60
C ASP A 108 -22.40 0.19 -6.73
N TRP A 109 -22.40 0.94 -5.63
CA TRP A 109 -22.00 2.35 -5.59
C TRP A 109 -20.99 2.56 -4.45
N PRO A 110 -19.87 3.27 -4.66
CA PRO A 110 -19.56 4.04 -5.86
C PRO A 110 -18.78 3.25 -6.92
N TYR A 111 -18.35 2.02 -6.64
CA TYR A 111 -17.37 1.31 -7.45
C TYR A 111 -17.95 0.63 -8.71
N GLY A 112 -19.27 0.49 -8.81
CA GLY A 112 -19.92 -0.40 -9.78
C GLY A 112 -20.20 -1.76 -9.16
N ALA A 113 -20.93 -2.61 -9.89
CA ALA A 113 -21.27 -3.96 -9.44
C ALA A 113 -20.02 -4.85 -9.50
N PHE A 114 -19.52 -5.25 -8.33
CA PHE A 114 -18.36 -6.14 -8.21
C PHE A 114 -18.56 -7.14 -7.08
N GLU A 115 -17.89 -8.28 -7.21
CA GLU A 115 -17.85 -9.31 -6.16
C GLU A 115 -16.44 -9.83 -5.95
N TYR A 116 -16.10 -10.09 -4.69
CA TYR A 116 -14.89 -10.82 -4.34
C TYR A 116 -15.03 -12.29 -4.77
N THR A 117 -14.21 -12.71 -5.73
CA THR A 117 -14.22 -14.09 -6.26
C THR A 117 -13.34 -15.02 -5.42
N ILE A 118 -12.45 -14.46 -4.59
CA ILE A 118 -11.67 -15.21 -3.61
C ILE A 118 -11.74 -14.57 -2.22
N GLN A 119 -11.33 -15.33 -1.21
CA GLN A 119 -11.13 -14.79 0.14
C GLN A 119 -9.74 -14.17 0.27
N LEU A 120 -9.68 -12.90 0.65
CA LEU A 120 -8.42 -12.16 0.90
C LEU A 120 -8.04 -12.16 2.38
N GLY A 121 -8.33 -13.26 3.08
CA GLY A 121 -8.25 -13.35 4.54
C GLY A 121 -9.60 -13.63 5.18
N PRO A 122 -9.68 -13.55 6.52
CA PRO A 122 -10.95 -13.58 7.23
C PRO A 122 -11.90 -12.46 6.76
N MET A 123 -13.16 -12.79 6.48
CA MET A 123 -14.15 -11.87 5.93
C MET A 123 -15.11 -11.35 7.03
N LEU A 124 -15.22 -10.04 7.17
CA LEU A 124 -16.23 -9.35 7.98
C LEU A 124 -17.60 -9.50 7.31
N LEU A 125 -18.57 -10.01 8.07
CA LEU A 125 -19.94 -10.31 7.58
C LEU A 125 -19.98 -11.25 6.36
N GLY A 126 -18.88 -11.95 6.06
CA GLY A 126 -18.75 -12.78 4.85
C GLY A 126 -18.55 -12.00 3.54
N GLU A 127 -18.56 -10.67 3.57
CA GLU A 127 -18.59 -9.82 2.37
C GLU A 127 -17.28 -9.04 2.16
N VAL A 128 -16.67 -8.54 3.24
CA VAL A 128 -15.55 -7.60 3.16
C VAL A 128 -14.34 -8.12 3.94
N PRO A 129 -13.10 -8.09 3.40
CA PRO A 129 -11.92 -8.57 4.14
C PRO A 129 -11.65 -7.78 5.44
N LEU A 130 -11.40 -8.47 6.56
CA LEU A 130 -10.93 -7.82 7.80
C LEU A 130 -9.56 -7.14 7.64
N ALA A 131 -8.83 -7.50 6.59
CA ALA A 131 -7.56 -6.87 6.24
C ALA A 131 -7.73 -5.65 5.32
N LEU A 132 -8.94 -5.25 4.96
CA LEU A 132 -9.19 -4.13 4.04
C LEU A 132 -8.41 -2.84 4.40
N PRO A 133 -8.33 -2.41 5.68
CA PRO A 133 -7.53 -1.24 6.04
C PRO A 133 -6.03 -1.42 5.73
N LEU A 134 -5.51 -2.65 5.85
CA LEU A 134 -4.13 -3.00 5.48
C LEU A 134 -3.92 -2.99 3.95
N PHE A 135 -4.98 -3.25 3.18
CA PHE A 135 -4.93 -3.21 1.72
C PHE A 135 -4.98 -1.77 1.19
N PHE A 136 -5.84 -0.93 1.78
CA PHE A 136 -6.13 0.41 1.25
C PHE A 136 -5.29 1.54 1.88
N ILE A 137 -5.20 1.63 3.21
CA ILE A 137 -4.59 2.80 3.87
C ILE A 137 -3.10 2.97 3.50
N PRO A 138 -2.28 1.89 3.45
CA PRO A 138 -0.90 1.98 2.96
C PRO A 138 -0.78 2.54 1.54
N LEU A 139 -1.71 2.23 0.64
CA LEU A 139 -1.72 2.76 -0.72
C LEU A 139 -1.90 4.29 -0.72
N VAL A 140 -2.86 4.77 0.06
CA VAL A 140 -3.12 6.22 0.20
C VAL A 140 -1.91 6.93 0.80
N LEU A 141 -1.32 6.36 1.84
CA LEU A 141 -0.11 6.90 2.46
C LEU A 141 1.06 6.94 1.46
N ASN A 142 1.34 5.86 0.73
CA ASN A 142 2.38 5.85 -0.29
C ASN A 142 2.16 6.90 -1.38
N ALA A 143 0.93 7.00 -1.91
CA ALA A 143 0.56 8.00 -2.91
C ALA A 143 0.82 9.43 -2.39
N TYR A 144 0.42 9.71 -1.16
CA TYR A 144 0.62 11.01 -0.52
C TYR A 144 2.11 11.30 -0.27
N LEU A 145 2.88 10.35 0.27
CA LEU A 145 4.32 10.51 0.52
C LEU A 145 5.11 10.71 -0.79
N LEU A 146 4.83 9.90 -1.82
CA LEU A 146 5.48 10.05 -3.13
C LEU A 146 5.14 11.42 -3.74
N THR A 147 3.87 11.84 -3.66
CA THR A 147 3.42 13.16 -4.14
C THR A 147 4.21 14.28 -3.50
N MET A 148 4.39 14.25 -2.17
CA MET A 148 5.17 15.26 -1.46
C MET A 148 6.64 15.31 -1.91
N LEU A 149 7.24 14.15 -2.21
CA LEU A 149 8.63 14.10 -2.69
C LEU A 149 8.78 14.60 -4.12
N VAL A 150 7.93 14.14 -5.04
CA VAL A 150 8.01 14.47 -6.46
C VAL A 150 7.69 15.95 -6.71
N LEU A 151 6.73 16.51 -5.98
CA LEU A 151 6.37 17.92 -6.12
C LEU A 151 7.35 18.88 -5.40
N GLY A 152 8.13 18.38 -4.46
CA GLY A 152 9.06 19.18 -3.66
C GLY A 152 8.36 20.37 -2.99
N GLY A 153 8.91 21.58 -3.11
CA GLY A 153 8.31 22.79 -2.52
C GLY A 153 6.90 23.12 -3.02
N ARG A 154 6.48 22.62 -4.20
CA ARG A 154 5.09 22.82 -4.68
C ARG A 154 4.07 22.11 -3.80
N ALA A 155 4.49 21.06 -3.09
CA ALA A 155 3.64 20.34 -2.15
C ALA A 155 3.26 21.17 -0.91
N ASP A 156 3.86 22.35 -0.69
CA ASP A 156 3.44 23.23 0.42
C ASP A 156 2.04 23.81 0.21
N SER A 157 1.63 24.00 -1.06
CA SER A 157 0.26 24.40 -1.40
C SER A 157 -0.68 23.20 -1.33
N ALA A 158 -1.63 23.24 -0.39
CA ALA A 158 -2.68 22.21 -0.28
C ALA A 158 -3.50 22.09 -1.57
N LEU A 159 -3.71 23.20 -2.29
CA LEU A 159 -4.42 23.24 -3.58
C LEU A 159 -3.69 22.47 -4.69
N VAL A 160 -2.39 22.22 -4.53
CA VAL A 160 -1.61 21.40 -5.46
C VAL A 160 -1.44 19.98 -4.90
N ARG A 161 -1.04 19.87 -3.63
CA ARG A 161 -0.75 18.60 -2.96
C ARG A 161 -1.95 17.66 -2.90
N ILE A 162 -3.11 18.15 -2.47
CA ILE A 162 -4.29 17.30 -2.24
C ILE A 162 -4.79 16.72 -3.58
N PRO A 163 -5.05 17.53 -4.64
CA PRO A 163 -5.47 16.98 -5.92
C PRO A 163 -4.43 16.03 -6.55
N ALA A 164 -3.13 16.34 -6.41
CA ALA A 164 -2.07 15.47 -6.92
C ALA A 164 -2.01 14.12 -6.17
N ALA A 165 -2.19 14.13 -4.85
CA ALA A 165 -2.23 12.91 -4.05
C ALA A 165 -3.47 12.06 -4.38
N ILE A 166 -4.64 12.69 -4.59
CA ILE A 166 -5.85 11.99 -5.05
C ILE A 166 -5.62 11.37 -6.42
N ALA A 167 -5.02 12.11 -7.36
CA ALA A 167 -4.66 11.59 -8.67
C ALA A 167 -3.67 10.42 -8.58
N ALA A 168 -2.71 10.46 -7.66
CA ALA A 168 -1.80 9.36 -7.39
C ALA A 168 -2.52 8.13 -6.79
N VAL A 169 -3.52 8.34 -5.93
CA VAL A 169 -4.37 7.25 -5.40
C VAL A 169 -5.17 6.57 -6.52
N VAL A 170 -5.78 7.36 -7.42
CA VAL A 170 -6.47 6.80 -8.59
C VAL A 170 -5.49 6.13 -9.56
N ALA A 171 -4.27 6.65 -9.70
CA ALA A 171 -3.24 6.01 -10.51
C ALA A 171 -2.78 4.66 -9.93
N ILE A 172 -2.76 4.50 -8.60
CA ILE A 172 -2.55 3.19 -7.96
C ILE A 172 -3.67 2.23 -8.37
N ASP A 173 -4.92 2.67 -8.35
CA ASP A 173 -6.07 1.85 -8.74
C ASP A 173 -6.02 1.44 -10.23
N LEU A 174 -5.61 2.35 -11.11
CA LEU A 174 -5.37 2.08 -12.53
C LEU A 174 -4.29 1.01 -12.78
N VAL A 175 -3.49 0.66 -11.77
CA VAL A 175 -2.53 -0.45 -11.79
C VAL A 175 -3.09 -1.68 -11.09
N LEU A 176 -3.65 -1.52 -9.89
CA LEU A 176 -4.06 -2.63 -9.03
C LEU A 176 -5.24 -3.39 -9.62
N ASP A 177 -6.32 -2.70 -9.97
CA ASP A 177 -7.59 -3.32 -10.36
C ASP A 177 -7.50 -4.16 -11.64
N PRO A 178 -6.88 -3.69 -12.74
CA PRO A 178 -6.69 -4.51 -13.93
C PRO A 178 -5.98 -5.83 -13.67
N ALA A 179 -4.95 -5.81 -12.81
CA ALA A 179 -4.21 -7.00 -12.46
C ALA A 179 -5.02 -7.92 -11.54
N ALA A 180 -5.73 -7.35 -10.56
CA ALA A 180 -6.59 -8.10 -9.66
C ALA A 180 -7.76 -8.78 -10.39
N VAL A 181 -8.38 -8.10 -11.36
CA VAL A 181 -9.39 -8.68 -12.25
C VAL A 181 -8.79 -9.80 -13.11
N ALA A 182 -7.60 -9.58 -13.69
CA ALA A 182 -6.93 -10.57 -14.53
C ALA A 182 -6.60 -11.87 -13.79
N ILE A 183 -6.21 -11.77 -12.51
CA ILE A 183 -5.96 -12.93 -11.64
C ILE A 183 -7.21 -13.35 -10.83
N GLY A 184 -8.40 -12.85 -11.15
CA GLY A 184 -9.65 -13.29 -10.52
C GLY A 184 -9.70 -13.09 -8.99
N PHE A 185 -9.19 -11.95 -8.48
CA PHE A 185 -9.42 -11.55 -7.08
C PHE A 185 -10.86 -11.05 -6.86
N TRP A 186 -11.34 -10.28 -7.82
CA TRP A 186 -12.73 -9.85 -7.95
C TRP A 186 -13.09 -9.73 -9.41
N ALA A 187 -14.39 -9.69 -9.68
CA ALA A 187 -14.93 -9.48 -11.01
C ALA A 187 -15.94 -8.33 -10.96
N PHE A 188 -15.97 -7.53 -12.02
CA PHE A 188 -17.02 -6.56 -12.29
C PHE A 188 -17.97 -7.11 -13.37
N GLU A 189 -19.22 -6.66 -13.39
CA GLU A 189 -20.19 -7.08 -14.41
C GLU A 189 -19.73 -6.71 -15.84
N SER A 190 -19.19 -5.51 -16.02
CA SER A 190 -18.56 -5.08 -17.26
C SER A 190 -17.64 -3.88 -17.01
N GLY A 191 -16.60 -3.72 -17.85
CA GLY A 191 -15.66 -2.61 -17.70
C GLY A 191 -14.80 -2.38 -18.93
N ALA A 192 -14.66 -1.11 -19.32
CA ALA A 192 -13.92 -0.72 -20.52
C ALA A 192 -12.40 -0.74 -20.35
N TYR A 193 -11.91 -0.69 -19.11
CA TYR A 193 -10.48 -0.67 -18.81
C TYR A 193 -10.08 -2.00 -18.16
N TYR A 194 -9.71 -2.96 -19.01
CA TYR A 194 -9.28 -4.31 -18.57
C TYR A 194 -10.30 -5.01 -17.65
N GLY A 195 -11.59 -4.86 -17.95
CA GLY A 195 -12.67 -5.42 -17.13
C GLY A 195 -13.12 -4.53 -15.98
N VAL A 196 -12.49 -3.36 -15.76
CA VAL A 196 -12.83 -2.41 -14.70
C VAL A 196 -13.72 -1.28 -15.25
N PRO A 197 -14.89 -0.98 -14.63
CA PRO A 197 -15.77 0.10 -15.07
C PRO A 197 -15.25 1.48 -14.66
N VAL A 198 -15.67 2.51 -15.39
CA VAL A 198 -15.31 3.91 -15.07
C VAL A 198 -15.85 4.33 -13.70
N SER A 199 -16.98 3.77 -13.25
CA SER A 199 -17.53 4.00 -11.92
C SER A 199 -16.53 3.68 -10.82
N ASN A 200 -15.71 2.63 -10.97
CA ASN A 200 -14.70 2.27 -9.98
C ASN A 200 -13.72 3.42 -9.74
N TYR A 201 -13.16 3.98 -10.81
CA TYR A 201 -12.24 5.11 -10.71
C TYR A 201 -12.90 6.36 -10.11
N VAL A 202 -14.19 6.60 -10.40
CA VAL A 202 -14.96 7.67 -9.74
C VAL A 202 -15.12 7.38 -8.25
N GLY A 203 -15.38 6.13 -7.88
CA GLY A 203 -15.40 5.68 -6.49
C GLY A 203 -14.07 5.90 -5.79
N TRP A 204 -12.95 5.60 -6.44
CA TRP A 204 -11.61 5.89 -5.93
C TRP A 204 -11.28 7.37 -5.83
N VAL A 205 -11.85 8.24 -6.69
CA VAL A 205 -11.80 9.69 -6.47
C VAL A 205 -12.55 10.06 -5.19
N ILE A 206 -13.75 9.53 -4.96
CA ILE A 206 -14.56 9.84 -3.77
C ILE A 206 -13.87 9.33 -2.50
N SER A 207 -13.54 8.04 -2.44
CA SER A 207 -12.90 7.42 -1.27
C SER A 207 -11.48 7.94 -1.07
N GLY A 208 -10.72 8.10 -2.15
CA GLY A 208 -9.39 8.69 -2.14
C GLY A 208 -9.37 10.14 -1.67
N THR A 209 -10.40 10.94 -2.00
CA THR A 209 -10.51 12.32 -1.47
C THR A 209 -10.64 12.33 0.04
N VAL A 210 -11.58 11.54 0.59
CA VAL A 210 -11.76 11.44 2.04
C VAL A 210 -10.48 10.91 2.71
N ALA A 211 -9.87 9.89 2.13
CA ALA A 211 -8.67 9.27 2.67
C ALA A 211 -7.45 10.21 2.65
N VAL A 212 -7.20 10.89 1.54
CA VAL A 212 -6.10 11.87 1.41
C VAL A 212 -6.31 13.03 2.38
N VAL A 213 -7.53 13.57 2.52
CA VAL A 213 -7.81 14.64 3.48
C VAL A 213 -7.57 14.16 4.91
N LEU A 214 -8.03 12.96 5.29
CA LEU A 214 -7.78 12.41 6.62
C LEU A 214 -6.28 12.17 6.88
N VAL A 215 -5.51 11.73 5.87
CA VAL A 215 -4.04 11.60 5.98
C VAL A 215 -3.37 12.96 6.11
N ASP A 216 -3.77 13.96 5.31
CA ASP A 216 -3.25 15.34 5.37
C ASP A 216 -3.50 15.96 6.75
N LEU A 217 -4.65 15.69 7.36
CA LEU A 217 -5.01 16.11 8.71
C LEU A 217 -4.29 15.31 9.81
N ALA A 218 -4.03 14.02 9.58
CA ALA A 218 -3.48 13.12 10.59
C ALA A 218 -2.05 13.49 10.98
N PHE A 219 -1.26 13.98 10.03
CA PHE A 219 0.19 14.08 10.20
C PHE A 219 0.73 15.49 9.97
N ASP A 220 1.70 15.88 10.79
CA ASP A 220 2.49 17.08 10.52
C ASP A 220 3.37 16.87 9.27
N ARG A 221 3.21 17.75 8.28
CA ARG A 221 3.88 17.65 6.99
C ARG A 221 5.40 17.73 7.10
N ALA A 222 5.91 18.65 7.92
CA ALA A 222 7.35 18.85 8.05
C ALA A 222 8.01 17.63 8.71
N ALA A 223 7.38 17.10 9.76
CA ALA A 223 7.77 15.87 10.44
C ALA A 223 7.72 14.65 9.51
N LEU A 224 6.69 14.54 8.65
CA LEU A 224 6.63 13.47 7.65
C LEU A 224 7.75 13.60 6.63
N LEU A 225 7.99 14.78 6.06
CA LEU A 225 9.06 14.99 5.09
C LEU A 225 10.44 14.68 5.67
N GLU A 226 10.70 15.10 6.91
CA GLU A 226 11.92 14.74 7.65
C GLU A 226 12.03 13.22 7.83
N ARG A 227 10.94 12.58 8.26
CA ARG A 227 10.93 11.13 8.46
C ARG A 227 11.15 10.38 7.16
N VAL A 228 10.49 10.82 6.09
CA VAL A 228 10.68 10.24 4.76
C VAL A 228 12.15 10.39 4.39
N ARG A 229 12.76 11.58 4.52
CA ARG A 229 14.20 11.82 4.22
C ARG A 229 15.17 10.94 5.01
N SER A 230 14.88 10.65 6.28
CA SER A 230 15.75 9.86 7.16
C SER A 230 15.51 8.35 7.12
N CYS A 231 14.30 7.92 6.77
CA CYS A 231 13.90 6.52 6.73
C CYS A 231 14.01 5.98 5.29
N VAL A 232 15.11 5.28 4.99
CA VAL A 232 15.42 4.79 3.64
C VAL A 232 14.37 3.82 3.09
N PHE A 233 13.76 3.00 3.95
CA PHE A 233 12.86 1.93 3.55
C PHE A 233 11.38 2.36 3.42
N ILE A 234 11.05 3.61 3.75
CA ILE A 234 9.64 4.03 3.93
C ILE A 234 8.78 3.88 2.66
N LEU A 235 9.38 3.89 1.48
CA LEU A 235 8.70 3.73 0.19
C LEU A 235 8.86 2.32 -0.43
N ASP A 236 9.46 1.38 0.30
CA ASP A 236 9.67 0.02 -0.20
C ASP A 236 8.36 -0.75 -0.38
N ASP A 237 7.33 -0.34 0.35
CA ASP A 237 5.97 -0.81 0.12
C ASP A 237 5.47 -0.43 -1.29
N LEU A 238 5.81 0.78 -1.78
CA LEU A 238 5.47 1.17 -3.15
C LEU A 238 6.35 0.47 -4.20
N VAL A 239 7.61 0.14 -3.87
CA VAL A 239 8.43 -0.74 -4.72
C VAL A 239 7.79 -2.11 -4.83
N SER A 240 7.36 -2.69 -3.71
CA SER A 240 6.67 -3.98 -3.67
C SER A 240 5.39 -3.95 -4.50
N PHE A 241 4.60 -2.89 -4.36
CA PHE A 241 3.40 -2.66 -5.13
C PHE A 241 3.67 -2.67 -6.64
N VAL A 242 4.64 -1.88 -7.10
CA VAL A 242 4.96 -1.78 -8.53
C VAL A 242 5.52 -3.08 -9.07
N LEU A 243 6.37 -3.78 -8.31
CA LEU A 243 6.92 -5.08 -8.74
C LEU A 243 5.82 -6.14 -8.83
N LEU A 244 4.96 -6.26 -7.82
CA LEU A 244 3.88 -7.24 -7.79
C LEU A 244 2.87 -6.97 -8.91
N TRP A 245 2.20 -5.82 -8.86
CA TRP A 245 1.08 -5.52 -9.74
C TRP A 245 1.54 -5.12 -11.13
N GLY A 246 2.68 -4.46 -11.27
CA GLY A 246 3.27 -4.16 -12.57
C GLY A 246 3.66 -5.43 -13.33
N THR A 247 4.26 -6.42 -12.65
CA THR A 247 4.59 -7.71 -13.28
C THR A 247 3.35 -8.45 -13.75
N ILE A 248 2.31 -8.53 -12.91
CA ILE A 248 1.04 -9.18 -13.29
C ILE A 248 0.43 -8.46 -14.51
N ASN A 249 0.35 -7.13 -14.49
CA ASN A 249 -0.16 -6.38 -15.64
C ASN A 249 0.63 -6.60 -16.92
N LEU A 250 1.97 -6.66 -16.84
CA LEU A 250 2.81 -6.96 -18.00
C LEU A 250 2.53 -8.35 -18.57
N LEU A 251 2.38 -9.36 -17.70
CA LEU A 251 2.17 -10.74 -18.12
C LEU A 251 0.77 -11.00 -18.68
N TYR A 252 -0.25 -10.34 -18.13
CA TYR A 252 -1.63 -10.41 -18.63
C TYR A 252 -1.93 -9.44 -19.78
N GLY A 253 -0.94 -8.66 -20.25
CA GLY A 253 -1.10 -7.77 -21.41
C GLY A 253 -1.85 -6.46 -21.12
N ASN A 254 -1.97 -6.08 -19.85
CA ASN A 254 -2.56 -4.81 -19.42
C ASN A 254 -1.57 -3.65 -19.60
N TRP A 255 -1.17 -3.37 -20.85
CA TRP A 255 -0.05 -2.47 -21.18
C TRP A 255 -0.18 -1.05 -20.64
N ILE A 256 -1.39 -0.48 -20.60
CA ILE A 256 -1.60 0.87 -20.06
C ILE A 256 -1.38 0.86 -18.54
N ALA A 257 -1.93 -0.12 -17.84
CA ALA A 257 -1.75 -0.30 -16.40
C ALA A 257 -0.26 -0.53 -16.05
N ALA A 258 0.43 -1.37 -16.82
CA ALA A 258 1.88 -1.55 -16.69
C ALA A 258 2.66 -0.25 -16.94
N GLY A 259 2.24 0.57 -17.91
CA GLY A 259 2.81 1.90 -18.15
C GLY A 259 2.63 2.84 -16.97
N VAL A 260 1.46 2.87 -16.34
CA VAL A 260 1.21 3.64 -15.12
C VAL A 260 2.08 3.16 -13.95
N ALA A 261 2.26 1.84 -13.80
CA ALA A 261 3.21 1.27 -12.85
C ALA A 261 4.66 1.74 -13.13
N GLY A 262 5.04 1.82 -14.41
CA GLY A 262 6.30 2.41 -14.86
C GLY A 262 6.47 3.89 -14.46
N LEU A 263 5.40 4.67 -14.47
CA LEU A 263 5.44 6.07 -13.99
C LEU A 263 5.71 6.14 -12.48
N PHE A 264 5.16 5.22 -11.68
CA PHE A 264 5.52 5.12 -10.26
C PHE A 264 6.99 4.73 -10.07
N CYS A 265 7.51 3.77 -10.84
CA CYS A 265 8.95 3.47 -10.86
C CYS A 265 9.79 4.72 -11.15
N LEU A 266 9.44 5.49 -12.18
CA LEU A 266 10.13 6.75 -12.50
C LEU A 266 10.04 7.77 -11.37
N GLY A 267 8.87 7.86 -10.72
CA GLY A 267 8.68 8.69 -9.53
C GLY A 267 9.63 8.29 -8.39
N LEU A 268 9.73 7.00 -8.12
CA LEU A 268 10.64 6.43 -7.11
C LEU A 268 12.11 6.68 -7.45
N PHE A 269 12.55 6.46 -8.69
CA PHE A 269 13.92 6.74 -9.13
C PHE A 269 14.30 8.22 -8.99
N ARG A 270 13.36 9.14 -9.27
CA ARG A 270 13.58 10.59 -9.09
C ARG A 270 13.76 11.03 -7.64
N THR A 271 13.52 10.15 -6.67
CA THR A 271 13.75 10.48 -5.25
C THR A 271 15.21 10.29 -4.79
N ASP A 272 16.10 9.83 -5.69
CA ASP A 272 17.52 9.50 -5.43
C ASP A 272 17.75 8.41 -4.35
N ARG A 273 16.69 7.68 -3.98
CA ARG A 273 16.71 6.62 -2.94
C ARG A 273 16.93 5.22 -3.47
N TYR A 274 16.61 5.04 -4.75
CA TYR A 274 16.66 3.77 -5.44
C TYR A 274 17.59 4.00 -6.61
N ASP A 275 18.78 3.41 -6.55
CA ASP A 275 19.77 3.46 -7.63
C ASP A 275 20.00 2.04 -8.15
N LEU A 276 20.45 1.93 -9.40
CA LEU A 276 20.81 0.68 -10.05
C LEU A 276 21.88 -0.09 -9.26
N GLU A 277 22.75 0.60 -8.51
CA GLU A 277 23.74 -0.01 -7.64
C GLU A 277 23.13 -0.80 -6.46
N MET A 278 21.94 -0.41 -5.97
CA MET A 278 21.21 -1.18 -4.96
C MET A 278 20.77 -2.54 -5.49
N VAL A 279 20.33 -2.59 -6.75
CA VAL A 279 19.92 -3.82 -7.44
C VAL A 279 21.14 -4.71 -7.69
N LYS A 280 22.28 -4.12 -8.07
CA LYS A 280 23.53 -4.85 -8.30
C LYS A 280 24.15 -5.42 -7.03
N THR A 281 24.09 -4.68 -5.91
CA THR A 281 24.67 -5.12 -4.62
C THR A 281 23.86 -6.24 -3.96
N ALA A 282 22.56 -6.32 -4.27
CA ALA A 282 21.68 -7.36 -3.74
C ALA A 282 21.74 -8.68 -4.54
N LEU A 283 22.28 -8.67 -5.76
CA LEU A 283 22.62 -9.90 -6.48
C LEU A 283 23.96 -10.41 -5.91
N PRO A 284 24.04 -11.67 -5.45
CA PRO A 284 25.34 -12.24 -5.12
C PRO A 284 26.22 -12.12 -6.36
N SER A 285 27.41 -11.54 -6.19
CA SER A 285 28.44 -11.57 -7.23
C SER A 285 28.63 -13.03 -7.59
N GLY A 286 28.25 -13.38 -8.83
CA GLY A 286 28.31 -14.75 -9.30
C GLY A 286 29.68 -15.35 -9.03
N SER A 287 29.68 -16.47 -8.32
CA SER A 287 30.76 -17.45 -8.29
C SER A 287 30.40 -18.59 -9.21
#